data_AF-A0A8C5RK98-F1
#
_entry.id   AF-A0A8C5RK98-F1
#
_cell.length_a   1.000
_cell.length_b   1.000
_cell.length_c   1.000
_cell.angle_alpha   90.00
_cell.angle_beta   90.00
_cell.angle_gamma   90.00
#
_symmetry.space_group_name_H-M   'P 1'
#
loop_
_entity.id
_entity.type
_entity.pdbx_description
1 polymer ?
#
loop_
_entity_poly.entity_id
_entity_poly.type
_entity_poly.pdbx_seq_one_letter_code
_entity_poly.pdbx_strand_id
1 'polypeptide(L)'
;AGDLRWRFLLALLFLIASAPRVGAQYEKYSFRGFPEAELMPLQSAYAYALEQYEGENWRESIRYLEASLRLHRLLQDSEAHCHKECAGSENPSPSELLLKSDSFEMEYFGLVLQRASCLRRCKGNLPVFQLTYPPTETLRDFQRRTPYQYLHYALFKVSMGLGREARVTQKLCTIKHGWFQ
;
A
#
# COMPACT_ATOMS: atom_id res chain seq x y z
N ALA A 1 3.20 41.94 29.60
CA ALA A 1 3.79 41.12 28.51
C ALA A 1 3.17 39.69 28.40
N GLY A 2 2.21 39.30 29.24
CA GLY A 2 1.61 37.95 29.23
C GLY A 2 0.45 37.75 28.24
N ASP A 3 -0.37 38.79 28.03
CA ASP A 3 -1.60 38.67 27.23
C ASP A 3 -1.37 38.50 25.73
N LEU A 4 -0.29 39.06 25.21
CA LEU A 4 0.01 38.98 23.78
C LEU A 4 0.40 37.54 23.38
N ARG A 5 1.11 36.82 24.26
CA ARG A 5 1.52 35.42 24.02
C ARG A 5 0.31 34.49 23.98
N TRP A 6 -0.67 34.70 24.86
CA TRP A 6 -1.92 33.91 24.86
C TRP A 6 -2.79 34.17 23.64
N ARG A 7 -2.87 35.42 23.17
CA ARG A 7 -3.61 35.77 21.94
C ARG A 7 -2.95 35.18 20.69
N PHE A 8 -1.62 35.14 20.63
CA PHE A 8 -0.90 34.45 19.55
C PHE A 8 -1.08 32.93 19.59
N LEU A 9 -1.08 32.31 20.78
CA LEU A 9 -1.33 30.87 20.93
C LEU A 9 -2.76 30.49 20.53
N LEU A 10 -3.75 31.29 20.90
CA LEU A 10 -5.15 31.09 20.51
C LEU A 10 -5.35 31.30 19.00
N ALA A 11 -4.72 32.31 18.41
CA ALA A 11 -4.76 32.53 16.96
C ALA A 11 -4.09 31.39 16.19
N LEU A 12 -2.97 30.86 16.68
CA LEU A 12 -2.28 29.72 16.07
C LEU A 12 -3.12 28.43 16.16
N LEU A 13 -3.76 28.18 17.31
CA LEU A 13 -4.70 27.06 17.49
C LEU A 13 -5.89 27.17 16.55
N PHE A 14 -6.44 28.38 16.36
CA PHE A 14 -7.55 28.62 15.44
C PHE A 14 -7.14 28.43 13.98
N LEU A 15 -5.92 28.83 13.60
CA LEU A 15 -5.34 28.58 12.28
C LEU A 15 -5.13 27.08 12.00
N ILE A 16 -4.69 26.30 13.00
CA ILE A 16 -4.51 24.85 12.85
C ILE A 16 -5.88 24.13 12.77
N ALA A 17 -6.87 24.58 13.54
CA ALA A 17 -8.21 23.99 13.54
C ALA A 17 -9.01 24.31 12.27
N SER A 18 -8.78 25.48 11.66
CA SER A 18 -9.43 25.93 10.42
C SER A 18 -8.68 25.52 9.15
N ALA A 19 -7.45 24.99 9.27
CA ALA A 19 -6.74 24.45 8.14
C ALA A 19 -7.59 23.33 7.51
N PRO A 20 -7.99 23.46 6.23
CA PRO A 20 -8.66 22.38 5.55
C PRO A 20 -7.76 21.15 5.65
N ARG A 21 -8.33 20.02 6.08
CA ARG A 21 -7.65 18.72 5.97
C ARG A 21 -7.46 18.48 4.47
N VAL A 22 -6.32 18.90 3.94
CA VAL A 22 -5.88 18.51 2.61
C VAL A 22 -5.68 17.00 2.71
N GLY A 23 -6.73 16.25 2.36
CA GLY A 23 -6.58 14.84 2.08
C GLY A 23 -5.50 14.76 1.02
N ALA A 24 -4.40 14.09 1.33
CA ALA A 24 -3.35 13.82 0.35
C ALA A 24 -4.04 13.23 -0.88
N GLN A 25 -4.05 13.99 -1.97
CA GLN A 25 -4.74 13.66 -3.20
C GLN A 25 -3.89 12.65 -3.97
N TYR A 26 -3.75 11.45 -3.42
CA TYR A 26 -3.14 10.31 -4.09
C TYR A 26 -4.27 9.33 -4.35
N GLU A 27 -4.58 9.09 -5.64
CA GLU A 27 -5.51 8.11 -6.21
C GLU A 27 -6.75 7.79 -5.36
N LYS A 28 -7.97 7.98 -5.89
CA LYS A 28 -9.19 7.47 -5.25
C LYS A 28 -9.16 5.93 -5.21
N TYR A 29 -8.40 5.38 -4.27
CA TYR A 29 -8.20 3.98 -4.00
C TYR A 29 -9.34 3.51 -3.09
N SER A 30 -10.07 2.49 -3.54
CA SER A 30 -11.07 1.78 -2.76
C SER A 30 -10.81 0.29 -2.92
N PHE A 31 -10.50 -0.41 -1.83
CA PHE A 31 -10.23 -1.85 -1.87
C PHE A 31 -11.43 -2.67 -2.39
N ARG A 32 -12.66 -2.12 -2.31
CA ARG A 32 -13.89 -2.73 -2.84
C ARG A 32 -14.10 -2.50 -4.33
N GLY A 33 -13.44 -1.49 -4.91
CA GLY A 33 -13.60 -1.08 -6.30
C GLY A 33 -12.25 -1.01 -7.01
N PHE A 34 -11.35 -1.94 -6.71
CA PHE A 34 -10.05 -2.00 -7.37
C PHE A 34 -10.24 -2.41 -8.83
N PRO A 35 -9.65 -1.69 -9.81
CA PRO A 35 -9.88 -1.97 -11.23
C PRO A 35 -9.34 -3.35 -11.61
N GLU A 36 -10.19 -4.17 -12.24
CA GLU A 36 -9.85 -5.54 -12.61
C GLU A 36 -8.69 -5.63 -13.61
N ALA A 37 -8.54 -4.63 -14.48
CA ALA A 37 -7.44 -4.53 -15.43
C ALA A 37 -6.05 -4.37 -14.77
N GLU A 38 -6.00 -3.91 -13.51
CA GLU A 38 -4.74 -3.76 -12.76
C GLU A 38 -4.50 -4.93 -11.80
N LEU A 39 -5.43 -5.87 -11.69
CA LEU A 39 -5.28 -7.04 -10.82
C LEU A 39 -4.33 -8.05 -11.45
N MET A 40 -3.25 -8.33 -10.72
CA MET A 40 -2.35 -9.42 -11.00
C MET A 40 -1.78 -9.95 -9.67
N PRO A 41 -1.29 -11.20 -9.61
CA PRO A 41 -0.67 -11.71 -8.40
C PRO A 41 0.48 -10.81 -7.93
N LEU A 42 0.52 -10.48 -6.63
CA LEU A 42 1.55 -9.61 -6.06
C LEU A 42 2.97 -10.09 -6.42
N GLN A 43 3.18 -11.41 -6.35
CA GLN A 43 4.48 -12.01 -6.63
C GLN A 43 4.89 -11.86 -8.10
N SER A 44 3.97 -11.99 -9.05
CA SER A 44 4.32 -11.85 -10.47
C SER A 44 4.66 -10.41 -10.82
N ALA A 45 3.92 -9.43 -10.26
CA ALA A 45 4.22 -8.02 -10.44
C ALA A 45 5.62 -7.67 -9.92
N TYR A 46 5.94 -8.12 -8.69
CA TYR A 46 7.24 -7.85 -8.07
C TYR A 46 8.39 -8.55 -8.79
N ALA A 47 8.24 -9.84 -9.13
CA ALA A 47 9.27 -10.59 -9.86
C ALA A 47 9.58 -9.97 -11.22
N TYR A 48 8.54 -9.61 -11.99
CA TYR A 48 8.72 -8.92 -13.28
C TYR A 48 9.43 -7.57 -13.10
N ALA A 49 9.10 -6.82 -12.05
CA ALA A 49 9.77 -5.55 -11.77
C ALA A 49 11.27 -5.71 -11.52
N LEU A 50 11.67 -6.78 -10.84
CA LEU A 50 13.07 -7.12 -10.57
C LEU A 50 13.80 -7.60 -11.82
N GLU A 51 13.16 -8.40 -12.68
CA GLU A 51 13.72 -8.78 -13.98
C GLU A 51 14.02 -7.54 -14.85
N GLN A 52 13.08 -6.59 -14.91
CA GLN A 52 13.30 -5.32 -15.61
C GLN A 52 14.36 -4.44 -14.93
N TYR A 53 14.50 -4.55 -13.61
CA TYR A 53 15.55 -3.85 -12.86
C TYR A 53 16.94 -4.38 -13.22
N GLU A 54 17.11 -5.70 -13.28
CA GLU A 54 18.34 -6.37 -13.68
C GLU A 54 18.69 -6.09 -15.15
N GLY A 55 17.68 -5.99 -16.02
CA GLY A 55 17.81 -5.59 -17.42
C GLY A 55 18.03 -4.09 -17.66
N GLU A 56 18.20 -3.28 -16.60
CA GLU A 56 18.33 -1.80 -16.65
C GLU A 56 17.17 -1.07 -17.34
N ASN A 57 16.00 -1.72 -17.47
CA ASN A 57 14.79 -1.13 -18.03
C ASN A 57 14.05 -0.32 -16.95
N TRP A 58 14.67 0.79 -16.54
CA TRP A 58 14.24 1.56 -15.37
C TRP A 58 12.78 2.00 -15.41
N ARG A 59 12.28 2.44 -16.57
CA ARG A 59 10.88 2.92 -16.70
C ARG A 59 9.85 1.82 -16.44
N GLU A 60 10.07 0.63 -16.99
CA GLU A 60 9.16 -0.51 -16.78
C GLU A 60 9.32 -1.08 -15.36
N SER A 61 10.55 -1.15 -14.84
CA SER A 61 10.79 -1.55 -13.45
C SER A 61 10.03 -0.64 -12.47
N ILE A 62 10.07 0.68 -12.66
CA ILE A 62 9.31 1.64 -11.84
C ILE A 62 7.80 1.35 -11.90
N ARG A 63 7.23 1.17 -13.10
CA ARG A 63 5.79 0.91 -13.27
C ARG A 63 5.34 -0.33 -12.50
N TYR A 64 6.09 -1.42 -12.60
CA TYR A 64 5.73 -2.66 -11.92
C TYR A 64 6.07 -2.66 -10.43
N LEU A 65 7.10 -1.92 -9.99
CA LEU A 65 7.35 -1.67 -8.56
C LEU A 65 6.18 -0.91 -7.94
N GLU A 66 5.69 0.16 -8.58
CA GLU A 66 4.51 0.91 -8.15
C GLU A 66 3.25 0.04 -8.14
N ALA A 67 3.02 -0.75 -9.20
CA ALA A 67 1.91 -1.70 -9.25
C ALA A 67 1.98 -2.72 -8.09
N SER A 68 3.17 -3.28 -7.83
CA SER A 68 3.37 -4.23 -6.73
C SER A 68 3.08 -3.60 -5.36
N LEU A 69 3.44 -2.33 -5.14
CA LEU A 69 3.12 -1.58 -3.93
C LEU A 69 1.62 -1.36 -3.76
N ARG A 70 0.91 -1.02 -4.85
CA ARG A 70 -0.56 -0.85 -4.85
C ARG A 70 -1.27 -2.17 -4.55
N LEU A 71 -0.83 -3.28 -5.14
CA LEU A 71 -1.36 -4.63 -4.89
C LEU A 71 -1.09 -5.09 -3.45
N HIS A 72 0.08 -4.78 -2.90
CA HIS A 72 0.40 -5.12 -1.51
C HIS A 72 -0.52 -4.40 -0.52
N ARG A 73 -0.79 -3.10 -0.77
CA ARG A 73 -1.76 -2.33 0.02
C ARG A 73 -3.17 -2.90 -0.09
N LEU A 74 -3.60 -3.27 -1.29
CA LEU A 74 -4.89 -3.94 -1.52
C LEU A 74 -5.02 -5.20 -0.68
N LEU A 75 -3.99 -6.06 -0.69
CA LEU A 75 -3.96 -7.27 0.11
C LEU A 75 -4.08 -6.95 1.61
N GLN A 76 -3.23 -6.07 2.14
CA GLN A 76 -3.25 -5.72 3.57
C GLN A 76 -4.59 -5.13 4.02
N ASP A 77 -5.16 -4.21 3.24
CA ASP A 77 -6.44 -3.58 3.57
C ASP A 77 -7.59 -4.59 3.55
N SER A 78 -7.58 -5.51 2.58
CA SER A 78 -8.57 -6.59 2.47
C SER A 78 -8.50 -7.58 3.64
N GLU A 79 -7.28 -7.91 4.10
CA GLU A 79 -7.08 -8.76 5.28
C GLU A 79 -7.55 -8.07 6.54
N ALA A 80 -7.15 -6.81 6.73
CA ALA A 80 -7.56 -6.00 7.87
C ALA A 80 -9.09 -5.85 7.92
N HIS A 81 -9.75 -5.71 6.77
CA HIS A 81 -11.19 -5.67 6.68
C HIS A 81 -11.83 -6.97 7.19
N CYS A 82 -11.43 -8.12 6.66
CA CYS A 82 -11.96 -9.40 7.10
C CYS A 82 -11.65 -9.71 8.58
N HIS A 83 -10.46 -9.34 9.07
CA HIS A 83 -10.13 -9.51 10.48
C HIS A 83 -11.01 -8.67 11.40
N LYS A 84 -11.40 -7.46 10.99
CA LYS A 84 -12.31 -6.60 11.76
C LYS A 84 -13.74 -7.09 11.72
N GLU A 85 -14.26 -7.46 10.55
CA GLU A 85 -15.63 -7.99 10.44
C GLU A 85 -15.81 -9.28 11.25
N CYS A 86 -14.81 -10.18 11.20
CA CYS A 86 -14.85 -11.45 11.94
C CYS A 86 -14.35 -11.35 13.39
N ALA A 87 -13.87 -10.20 13.86
CA ALA A 87 -13.55 -9.99 15.27
C ALA A 87 -14.81 -9.73 16.11
N GLY A 88 -15.89 -9.23 15.47
CA GLY A 88 -17.13 -8.81 16.12
C GLY A 88 -18.24 -9.87 16.23
N SER A 89 -18.05 -11.08 15.70
CA SER A 89 -18.96 -12.20 16.00
C SER A 89 -18.67 -12.66 17.43
N GLU A 90 -19.46 -12.18 18.40
CA GLU A 90 -19.47 -12.52 19.84
C GLU A 90 -18.51 -13.64 20.22
N ASN A 91 -17.26 -13.26 20.52
CA ASN A 91 -16.38 -14.15 21.27
C ASN A 91 -16.73 -13.90 22.74
N PRO A 92 -17.28 -14.88 23.48
CA PRO A 92 -17.42 -14.73 24.92
C PRO A 92 -16.04 -14.42 25.50
N SER A 93 -16.01 -13.51 26.46
CA SER A 93 -14.77 -13.08 27.06
C SER A 93 -14.04 -14.31 27.65
N PRO A 94 -12.69 -14.34 27.65
CA PRO A 94 -11.95 -15.42 28.31
C PRO A 94 -12.42 -15.63 29.76
N SER A 95 -12.86 -14.56 30.41
CA SER A 95 -13.43 -14.56 31.76
C SER A 95 -14.78 -15.29 31.88
N GLU A 96 -15.66 -15.22 30.87
CA GLU A 96 -16.94 -15.94 30.85
C GLU A 96 -16.78 -17.43 30.54
N LEU A 97 -15.79 -17.76 29.71
CA LEU A 97 -15.48 -19.15 29.35
C LEU A 97 -14.80 -19.91 30.50
N LEU A 98 -13.91 -19.27 31.26
CA LEU A 98 -13.17 -19.90 32.36
C LEU A 98 -14.04 -20.31 33.56
N LEU A 99 -15.29 -19.84 33.64
CA LEU A 99 -16.25 -20.24 34.68
C LEU A 99 -16.92 -21.61 34.38
N LYS A 100 -16.76 -22.17 33.18
CA LYS A 100 -17.26 -23.48 32.76
C LYS A 100 -16.09 -24.47 32.62
N SER A 101 -15.61 -24.99 33.74
CA SER A 101 -14.34 -25.75 33.81
C SER A 101 -14.31 -27.07 33.04
N ASP A 102 -15.46 -27.69 32.73
CA ASP A 102 -15.49 -29.04 32.13
C ASP A 102 -15.74 -29.05 30.60
N SER A 103 -16.18 -27.92 30.01
CA SER A 103 -16.48 -27.82 28.56
C SER A 103 -15.71 -26.71 27.83
N PHE A 104 -14.83 -26.01 28.55
CA PHE A 104 -14.08 -24.85 28.06
C PHE A 104 -13.31 -25.13 26.77
N GLU A 105 -12.60 -26.26 26.70
CA GLU A 105 -11.78 -26.59 25.54
C GLU A 105 -12.63 -26.73 24.27
N MET A 106 -13.76 -27.43 24.36
CA MET A 106 -14.66 -27.64 23.23
C MET A 106 -15.38 -26.35 22.79
N GLU A 107 -15.77 -25.50 23.74
CA GLU A 107 -16.37 -24.19 23.45
C GLU A 107 -15.35 -23.26 22.77
N TYR A 108 -14.10 -23.27 23.23
CA TYR A 108 -12.99 -22.51 22.61
C TYR A 108 -12.69 -22.98 21.18
N PHE A 109 -12.59 -24.29 20.93
CA PHE A 109 -12.42 -24.80 19.56
C PHE A 109 -13.59 -24.41 18.65
N GLY A 110 -14.82 -24.40 19.18
CA GLY A 110 -15.99 -23.89 18.49
C GLY A 110 -15.82 -22.44 18.01
N LEU A 111 -15.34 -21.56 18.88
CA LEU A 111 -15.09 -20.14 18.54
C LEU A 111 -14.00 -19.98 17.47
N VAL A 112 -12.91 -20.75 17.58
CA VAL A 112 -11.83 -20.75 16.58
C VAL A 112 -12.38 -21.18 15.21
N LEU A 113 -13.20 -22.24 15.18
CA LEU A 113 -13.82 -22.74 13.94
C LEU A 113 -14.83 -21.74 13.36
N GLN A 114 -15.64 -21.08 14.20
CA GLN A 114 -16.56 -20.03 13.77
C GLN A 114 -15.81 -18.85 13.14
N ARG A 115 -14.75 -18.37 13.79
CA ARG A 115 -13.92 -17.29 13.26
C ARG A 115 -13.24 -17.70 11.95
N ALA A 116 -12.71 -18.91 11.86
CA ALA A 116 -12.12 -19.44 10.64
C ALA A 116 -13.15 -19.52 9.49
N SER A 117 -14.38 -19.95 9.78
CA SER A 117 -15.49 -19.98 8.81
C SER A 117 -15.85 -18.58 8.31
N CYS A 118 -15.95 -17.60 9.22
CA CYS A 118 -16.18 -16.19 8.86
C CYS A 118 -15.06 -15.65 7.96
N LEU A 119 -13.80 -15.87 8.35
CA LEU A 119 -12.64 -15.42 7.56
C LEU A 119 -12.62 -16.05 6.17
N ARG A 120 -12.93 -17.34 6.06
CA ARG A 120 -13.02 -18.04 4.77
C ARG A 120 -14.10 -17.43 3.88
N ARG A 121 -15.27 -17.14 4.43
CA ARG A 121 -16.38 -16.51 3.69
C ARG A 121 -16.04 -15.08 3.25
N CYS A 122 -15.48 -14.26 4.14
CA CYS A 122 -15.10 -12.89 3.81
C CYS A 122 -14.02 -12.84 2.72
N LYS A 123 -12.95 -13.62 2.87
CA LYS A 123 -11.87 -13.69 1.87
C LYS A 123 -12.38 -14.19 0.51
N GLY A 124 -13.32 -15.15 0.49
CA GLY A 124 -13.92 -15.65 -0.75
C GLY A 124 -14.69 -14.61 -1.57
N ASN A 125 -15.16 -13.53 -0.96
CA ASN A 125 -15.93 -12.47 -1.64
C ASN A 125 -15.04 -11.37 -2.23
N LEU A 126 -13.73 -11.41 -2.01
CA LEU A 126 -12.82 -10.33 -2.41
C LEU A 126 -11.90 -10.82 -3.54
N PRO A 127 -11.78 -10.06 -4.65
CA PRO A 127 -11.06 -10.52 -5.85
C PRO A 127 -9.56 -10.72 -5.61
N VAL A 128 -8.96 -9.97 -4.69
CA VAL A 128 -7.53 -10.10 -4.33
C VAL A 128 -7.15 -11.48 -3.81
N PHE A 129 -8.08 -12.21 -3.16
CA PHE A 129 -7.82 -13.56 -2.64
C PHE A 129 -8.16 -14.68 -3.64
N GLN A 130 -8.70 -14.34 -4.81
CA GLN A 130 -8.86 -15.30 -5.92
C GLN A 130 -7.53 -15.54 -6.65
N LEU A 131 -6.58 -14.62 -6.50
CA LEU A 131 -5.23 -14.71 -7.02
C LEU A 131 -4.33 -15.55 -6.11
N THR A 132 -3.19 -16.00 -6.65
CA THR A 132 -2.17 -16.72 -5.87
C THR A 132 -1.65 -15.86 -4.72
N TYR A 133 -1.77 -16.38 -3.50
CA TYR A 133 -1.25 -15.72 -2.31
C TYR A 133 0.28 -15.61 -2.38
N PRO A 134 0.87 -14.45 -2.04
CA PRO A 134 2.32 -14.24 -2.13
C PRO A 134 3.11 -15.14 -1.17
N PRO A 135 4.32 -15.59 -1.56
CA PRO A 135 5.17 -16.37 -0.68
C PRO A 135 5.73 -15.51 0.47
N THR A 136 6.18 -16.18 1.52
CA THR A 136 6.67 -15.51 2.75
C THR A 136 7.85 -14.59 2.51
N GLU A 137 8.77 -14.94 1.60
CA GLU A 137 9.92 -14.11 1.27
C GLU A 137 9.51 -12.77 0.66
N THR A 138 8.55 -12.78 -0.27
CA THR A 138 7.99 -11.55 -0.85
C THR A 138 7.37 -10.69 0.22
N LEU A 139 6.52 -11.26 1.09
CA LEU A 139 5.94 -10.50 2.20
C LEU A 139 7.00 -9.90 3.12
N ARG A 140 8.10 -10.62 3.36
CA ARG A 140 9.24 -10.14 4.14
C ARG A 140 9.94 -8.95 3.49
N ASP A 141 10.09 -8.95 2.17
CA ASP A 141 10.64 -7.82 1.42
C ASP A 141 9.76 -6.57 1.57
N PHE A 142 8.45 -6.72 1.43
CA PHE A 142 7.52 -5.60 1.63
C PHE A 142 7.54 -5.10 3.08
N GLN A 143 7.61 -5.99 4.07
CA GLN A 143 7.76 -5.62 5.49
C GLN A 143 9.05 -4.83 5.74
N ARG A 144 10.15 -5.22 5.08
CA ARG A 144 11.45 -4.53 5.14
C ARG A 144 11.53 -3.27 4.28
N ARG A 145 10.47 -2.96 3.54
CA ARG A 145 10.40 -1.84 2.59
C ARG A 145 11.45 -1.95 1.48
N THR A 146 11.89 -3.17 1.13
CA THR A 146 12.85 -3.41 0.04
C THR A 146 12.39 -2.85 -1.30
N PRO A 147 11.11 -2.98 -1.71
CA PRO A 147 10.63 -2.42 -2.98
C PRO A 147 10.82 -0.90 -3.10
N TYR A 148 10.76 -0.15 -1.99
CA TYR A 148 11.03 1.29 -2.00
C TYR A 148 12.50 1.60 -2.28
N GLN A 149 13.43 0.76 -1.85
CA GLN A 149 14.86 0.94 -2.12
C GLN A 149 15.15 0.79 -3.62
N TYR A 150 14.62 -0.27 -4.24
CA TYR A 150 14.69 -0.46 -5.69
C TYR A 150 14.01 0.69 -6.45
N LEU A 151 12.83 1.12 -6.00
CA LEU A 151 12.09 2.21 -6.63
C LEU A 151 12.87 3.53 -6.59
N HIS A 152 13.43 3.90 -5.43
CA HIS A 152 14.25 5.10 -5.30
C HIS A 152 15.47 5.08 -6.22
N TYR A 153 16.16 3.94 -6.32
CA TYR A 153 17.29 3.79 -7.21
C TYR A 153 16.89 3.90 -8.68
N ALA A 154 15.82 3.21 -9.08
CA ALA A 154 15.33 3.25 -10.46
C ALA A 154 14.88 4.66 -10.86
N LEU A 155 14.17 5.37 -9.99
CA LEU A 155 13.78 6.77 -10.19
C LEU A 155 15.01 7.68 -10.35
N PHE A 156 16.03 7.50 -9.49
CA PHE A 156 17.29 8.20 -9.61
C PHE A 156 17.98 7.94 -10.95
N LYS A 157 18.05 6.68 -11.40
CA LYS A 157 18.59 6.31 -12.72
C LYS A 157 17.85 6.99 -13.87
N VAL A 158 16.52 7.01 -13.84
CA VAL A 158 15.71 7.72 -14.83
C VAL A 158 16.02 9.22 -14.84
N SER A 159 16.11 9.87 -13.68
CA SER A 159 16.45 11.31 -13.61
C SER A 159 17.85 11.62 -14.15
N MET A 160 18.83 10.75 -13.92
CA MET A 160 20.19 10.92 -14.45
C MET A 160 20.29 10.60 -15.96
N GLY A 161 19.49 9.65 -16.44
CA GLY A 161 19.36 9.35 -17.87
C GLY A 161 18.70 10.49 -18.64
N LEU A 162 17.58 11.00 -18.12
CA LEU A 162 16.88 12.18 -18.66
C LEU A 162 17.75 13.43 -18.59
N GLY A 163 18.61 13.60 -17.58
CA GLY A 163 19.57 14.70 -17.51
C GLY A 163 20.72 14.62 -18.54
N ARG A 164 21.00 13.43 -19.09
CA ARG A 164 21.95 13.23 -20.20
C ARG A 164 21.24 13.41 -21.56
N GLU A 165 20.05 12.84 -21.72
CA GLU A 165 19.23 13.04 -22.92
C GLU A 165 18.75 14.49 -23.08
N ALA A 166 18.37 15.19 -22.00
CA ALA A 166 18.03 16.62 -22.03
C ALA A 166 19.24 17.49 -22.41
N ARG A 167 20.45 17.12 -21.96
CA ARG A 167 21.69 17.83 -22.32
C ARG A 167 22.15 17.54 -23.76
N VAL A 168 21.85 16.36 -24.28
CA VAL A 168 22.08 15.98 -25.68
C VAL A 168 21.02 16.61 -26.60
N THR A 169 19.75 16.58 -26.22
CA THR A 169 18.64 17.20 -26.98
C THR A 169 18.71 18.72 -26.95
N GLN A 170 19.17 19.36 -25.87
CA GLN A 170 19.41 20.81 -25.86
C GLN A 170 20.62 21.21 -26.71
N LYS A 171 21.66 20.38 -26.81
CA LYS A 171 22.75 20.56 -27.80
C LYS A 171 22.30 20.31 -29.24
N LEU A 172 21.28 19.47 -29.47
CA LEU A 172 20.69 19.25 -30.80
C LEU A 172 19.63 20.30 -31.17
N CYS A 173 18.95 20.92 -30.20
CA CYS A 173 18.02 22.03 -30.43
C CYS A 173 18.75 23.35 -30.72
N THR A 174 19.90 23.62 -30.09
CA THR A 174 20.68 24.83 -30.41
C THR A 174 21.39 24.78 -31.76
N ILE A 175 21.54 23.61 -32.39
CA ILE A 175 22.08 23.47 -33.75
C ILE A 175 20.98 23.61 -34.82
N LYS A 176 19.69 23.45 -34.47
CA LYS A 176 18.55 23.52 -35.41
C LYS A 176 17.75 24.83 -35.40
N HIS A 177 18.16 25.85 -34.66
CA HIS A 177 17.55 27.20 -34.71
C HIS A 177 18.44 28.23 -35.41
N GLY A 178 18.93 27.89 -36.60
CA GLY A 178 19.61 28.80 -37.52
C GLY A 178 18.83 29.12 -38.80
N TRP A 179 17.54 28.76 -38.88
CA TRP A 179 16.68 29.06 -40.04
C TRP A 179 15.22 29.22 -39.61
N PHE A 180 14.86 30.37 -39.03
CA PHE A 180 13.62 31.06 -39.38
C PHE A 180 13.65 32.48 -38.82
N GLN A 181 13.71 33.44 -39.76
CA GLN A 181 13.75 34.90 -39.65
C GLN A 181 15.04 35.55 -39.14
#